data_AF-A0A4Q6C3B8-F1
#
_entry.id   AF-A0A4Q6C3B8-F1
#
_cell.length_a   1.000
_cell.length_b   1.000
_cell.length_c   1.000
_cell.angle_alpha   90.00
_cell.angle_beta   90.00
_cell.angle_gamma   90.00
#
_symmetry.space_group_name_H-M   'P 1'
#
loop_
_entity.id
_entity.type
_entity.pdbx_description
1 polymer ?
#
loop_
_entity_poly.entity_id
_entity_poly.type
_entity_poly.pdbx_seq_one_letter_code
_entity_poly.pdbx_strand_id
1 'polypeptide(L)'
;MMDKSLLLLCALLAAPPAFACGMTSKLTPLEQVAGGTTVDDASGELPAPVVVVTEIVRGIGSSHANCDDTGLLSMNVQWPRGKYKLRDVGFEFSVVSGGSVYPIFPQGPQQAPVDGRTSDFLFMWRDGPPAQQKAF
;
A
#
# COMPACT_ATOMS: atom_id res chain seq x y z
N MET A 1 -29.84 2.36 39.26
CA MET A 1 -29.50 3.74 38.88
C MET A 1 -28.12 3.66 38.25
N MET A 2 -28.04 3.65 36.92
CA MET A 2 -26.77 3.40 36.21
C MET A 2 -25.93 4.67 36.28
N ASP A 3 -24.73 4.56 36.86
CA ASP A 3 -23.89 5.69 37.22
C ASP A 3 -23.47 6.46 35.95
N LYS A 4 -23.62 7.78 35.96
CA LYS A 4 -23.43 8.64 34.77
C LYS A 4 -21.99 8.56 34.24
N SER A 5 -21.05 8.25 35.13
CA SER A 5 -19.64 7.98 34.84
C SER A 5 -19.41 6.71 34.02
N LEU A 6 -20.25 5.67 34.19
CA LEU A 6 -20.15 4.41 33.45
C LEU A 6 -20.58 4.59 31.98
N LEU A 7 -21.59 5.43 31.75
CA LEU A 7 -22.07 5.78 30.40
C LEU A 7 -21.04 6.60 29.60
N LEU A 8 -20.29 7.48 30.27
CA LEU A 8 -19.19 8.24 29.67
C LEU A 8 -17.99 7.36 29.29
N LEU A 9 -17.69 6.32 30.08
CA LEU A 9 -16.63 5.36 29.77
C LEU A 9 -16.97 4.48 28.57
N CYS A 10 -18.22 3.99 28.46
CA CYS A 10 -18.68 3.20 27.32
C CYS A 10 -18.71 4.01 26.01
N ALA A 11 -18.96 5.31 26.07
CA ALA A 11 -18.93 6.19 24.90
C ALA A 11 -17.50 6.43 24.38
N LEU A 12 -16.48 6.37 25.25
CA LEU A 12 -15.06 6.51 24.86
C LEU A 12 -14.47 5.20 24.29
N LEU A 13 -15.02 4.05 24.66
CA LEU A 13 -14.61 2.72 24.15
C LEU A 13 -15.24 2.36 22.80
N ALA A 14 -16.26 3.09 22.36
CA ALA A 14 -16.88 2.95 21.04
C ALA A 14 -16.04 3.59 19.92
N ALA A 15 -14.71 3.53 20.01
CA ALA A 15 -13.84 3.90 18.92
C ALA A 15 -14.07 2.91 17.75
N PRO A 16 -14.23 3.39 16.50
CA PRO A 16 -14.46 2.51 15.37
C PRO A 16 -13.27 1.54 15.21
N PRO A 17 -13.52 0.28 14.79
CA PRO A 17 -12.48 -0.75 14.63
C PRO A 17 -11.45 -0.45 13.53
N ALA A 18 -11.53 0.74 12.90
CA ALA A 18 -10.61 1.21 11.87
C ALA A 18 -9.15 1.35 12.36
N PHE A 19 -8.92 1.32 13.68
CA PHE A 19 -7.57 1.42 14.27
C PHE A 19 -6.94 0.08 14.68
N ALA A 20 -7.63 -1.06 14.57
CA ALA A 20 -7.06 -2.32 15.06
C ALA A 20 -6.10 -3.01 14.06
N CYS A 21 -5.99 -2.51 12.82
CA CYS A 21 -4.88 -2.83 11.93
C CYS A 21 -3.78 -1.79 12.08
N GLY A 22 -2.76 -2.10 12.88
CA GLY A 22 -1.57 -1.24 13.05
C GLY A 22 -0.65 -1.19 11.81
N MET A 23 -1.07 -1.76 10.68
CA MET A 23 -0.30 -1.80 9.44
C MET A 23 -0.63 -0.58 8.58
N THR A 24 0.40 0.07 8.05
CA THR A 24 0.28 1.19 7.12
C THR A 24 1.21 0.97 5.94
N SER A 25 0.72 1.23 4.73
CA SER A 25 1.52 1.12 3.51
C SER A 25 2.62 2.19 3.44
N LYS A 26 2.46 3.28 4.20
CA LYS A 26 3.31 4.50 4.15
C LYS A 26 3.46 5.09 2.74
N LEU A 27 2.62 4.68 1.79
CA LEU A 27 2.63 5.21 0.44
C LEU A 27 2.03 6.61 0.42
N THR A 28 2.65 7.50 -0.34
CA THR A 28 2.15 8.84 -0.60
C THR A 28 2.03 9.06 -2.11
N PRO A 29 0.98 9.73 -2.60
CA PRO A 29 0.95 10.16 -3.99
C PRO A 29 2.19 11.00 -4.31
N LEU A 30 2.75 10.85 -5.51
CA LEU A 30 3.84 11.71 -5.97
C LEU A 30 3.35 13.17 -6.00
N GLU A 31 4.03 14.04 -5.25
CA GLU A 31 3.72 15.47 -5.27
C GLU A 31 4.05 16.06 -6.64
N GLN A 32 3.03 16.62 -7.29
CA GLN A 32 3.25 17.41 -8.49
C GLN A 32 3.79 18.79 -8.10
N VAL A 33 4.94 19.16 -8.64
CA VAL A 33 5.43 20.54 -8.53
C VAL A 33 4.40 21.44 -9.22
N ALA A 34 4.00 22.54 -8.56
CA ALA A 34 2.97 23.44 -9.10
C ALA A 34 3.33 23.92 -10.51
N GLY A 35 2.44 23.62 -11.49
CA GLY A 35 2.65 23.93 -12.90
C GLY A 35 3.46 22.90 -13.69
N GLY A 36 3.91 21.81 -13.06
CA GLY A 36 4.52 20.65 -13.70
C GLY A 36 3.50 19.58 -14.02
N THR A 37 3.71 18.90 -15.15
CA THR A 37 3.00 17.65 -15.49
C THR A 37 3.86 16.46 -15.11
N THR A 38 3.28 15.41 -14.55
CA THR A 38 3.94 14.10 -14.52
C THR A 38 4.12 13.64 -15.96
N VAL A 39 5.36 13.32 -16.35
CA VAL A 39 5.69 12.83 -17.69
C VAL A 39 6.33 11.46 -17.51
N ASP A 40 5.82 10.47 -18.24
CA ASP A 40 6.49 9.18 -18.34
C ASP A 40 7.83 9.36 -19.05
N ASP A 41 8.88 8.75 -18.52
CA ASP A 41 10.17 8.78 -19.20
C ASP A 41 10.16 7.86 -20.43
N ALA A 42 9.69 8.41 -21.56
CA ALA A 42 9.77 7.76 -22.86
C ALA A 42 11.18 7.84 -23.48
N SER A 43 12.09 8.63 -22.89
CA SER A 43 13.43 8.88 -23.44
C SER A 43 14.47 7.86 -22.97
N GLY A 44 14.17 7.10 -21.91
CA GLY A 44 15.11 6.16 -21.30
C GLY A 44 16.21 6.83 -20.48
N GLU A 45 16.04 8.12 -20.16
CA GLU A 45 16.96 8.88 -19.31
C GLU A 45 16.87 8.45 -17.83
N LEU A 46 15.70 7.96 -17.40
CA LEU A 46 15.49 7.28 -16.14
C LEU A 46 15.78 5.79 -16.33
N PRO A 47 16.90 5.29 -15.78
CA PRO A 47 17.20 3.87 -15.83
C PRO A 47 16.13 3.06 -15.08
N ALA A 48 15.73 1.94 -15.68
CA ALA A 48 14.74 1.05 -15.07
C ALA A 48 15.24 0.52 -13.71
N PRO A 49 14.40 0.52 -12.66
CA PRO A 49 14.74 -0.08 -11.39
C PRO A 49 14.75 -1.61 -11.47
N VAL A 50 15.40 -2.25 -10.51
CA VAL A 50 15.22 -3.68 -10.25
C VAL A 50 14.08 -3.83 -9.25
N VAL A 51 13.06 -4.61 -9.59
CA VAL A 51 11.91 -4.87 -8.71
C VAL A 51 11.95 -6.32 -8.24
N VAL A 52 11.80 -6.52 -6.94
CA VAL A 52 11.78 -7.85 -6.31
C VAL A 52 10.54 -7.96 -5.44
N VAL A 53 9.67 -8.92 -5.73
CA VAL A 53 8.60 -9.30 -4.80
C VAL A 53 9.24 -10.02 -3.63
N THR A 54 9.10 -9.48 -2.43
CA THR A 54 9.69 -10.04 -1.22
C THR A 54 8.72 -10.93 -0.47
N GLU A 55 7.42 -10.61 -0.52
CA GLU A 55 6.41 -11.36 0.22
C GLU A 55 5.02 -11.21 -0.41
N ILE A 56 4.25 -12.30 -0.39
CA ILE A 56 2.82 -12.30 -0.64
C ILE A 56 2.15 -13.06 0.51
N VAL A 57 1.31 -12.39 1.27
CA VAL A 57 0.51 -12.99 2.35
C VAL A 57 -0.95 -12.91 1.95
N ARG A 58 -1.65 -14.05 2.04
CA ARG A 58 -3.09 -14.13 1.80
C ARG A 58 -3.86 -13.96 3.12
N GLY A 59 -5.05 -13.40 3.02
CA GLY A 59 -5.97 -13.35 4.15
C GLY A 59 -6.38 -14.75 4.60
N ILE A 60 -6.67 -14.92 5.88
CA ILE A 60 -7.23 -16.14 6.47
C ILE A 60 -8.70 -15.95 6.93
N GLY A 61 -9.22 -14.73 6.86
CA GLY A 61 -10.57 -14.35 7.25
C GLY A 61 -10.66 -13.86 8.69
N SER A 62 -11.64 -12.99 8.99
CA SER A 62 -11.73 -12.21 10.23
C SER A 62 -12.14 -12.97 11.50
N SER A 63 -11.91 -14.28 11.54
CA SER A 63 -12.34 -15.13 12.66
C SER A 63 -11.49 -15.00 13.92
N HIS A 64 -10.23 -14.54 13.82
CA HIS A 64 -9.33 -14.42 14.97
C HIS A 64 -8.93 -12.97 15.26
N ALA A 65 -8.64 -12.18 14.23
CA ALA A 65 -8.44 -10.74 14.31
C ALA A 65 -9.13 -10.01 13.15
N ASN A 66 -9.36 -8.72 13.34
CA ASN A 66 -10.05 -7.88 12.36
C ASN A 66 -9.24 -7.63 11.07
N CYS A 67 -7.93 -7.88 11.07
CA CYS A 67 -7.03 -7.70 9.92
C CYS A 67 -6.76 -9.00 9.15
N ASP A 68 -7.26 -10.12 9.66
CA ASP A 68 -6.98 -11.43 9.08
C ASP A 68 -7.63 -11.61 7.71
N ASP A 69 -8.58 -10.76 7.31
CA ASP A 69 -9.13 -10.75 5.96
C ASP A 69 -8.31 -9.91 4.96
N THR A 70 -7.20 -9.32 5.40
CA THR A 70 -6.30 -8.49 4.58
C THR A 70 -5.17 -9.33 3.98
N GLY A 71 -4.99 -9.19 2.67
CA GLY A 71 -3.80 -9.68 1.97
C GLY A 71 -2.71 -8.61 1.90
N LEU A 72 -1.45 -9.04 1.89
CA LEU A 72 -0.26 -8.18 1.82
C LEU A 72 0.59 -8.56 0.61
N LEU A 73 1.08 -7.55 -0.09
CA LEU A 73 2.08 -7.68 -1.16
C LEU A 73 3.21 -6.72 -0.85
N SER A 74 4.36 -7.27 -0.50
CA SER A 74 5.58 -6.52 -0.23
C SER A 74 6.53 -6.65 -1.41
N MET A 75 7.09 -5.52 -1.83
CA MET A 75 8.10 -5.50 -2.88
C MET A 75 9.18 -4.47 -2.59
N ASN A 76 10.38 -4.83 -3.01
CA ASN A 76 11.55 -3.98 -2.97
C ASN A 76 11.80 -3.41 -4.36
N VAL A 77 11.93 -2.09 -4.44
CA VAL A 77 12.33 -1.40 -5.66
C VAL A 77 13.71 -0.82 -5.44
N GLN A 78 14.69 -1.36 -6.16
CA GLN A 78 16.07 -0.94 -6.08
C GLN A 78 16.42 -0.01 -7.23
N TRP A 79 16.78 1.21 -6.87
CA TRP A 79 17.21 2.25 -7.78
C TRP A 79 18.63 2.02 -8.30
N PRO A 80 18.84 2.05 -9.61
CA PRO A 80 20.18 2.14 -10.18
C PRO A 80 20.85 3.46 -9.76
N ARG A 81 22.16 3.57 -10.01
CA ARG A 81 22.87 4.83 -9.76
C ARG A 81 22.59 5.80 -10.91
N GLY A 82 22.34 7.07 -10.60
CA GLY A 82 22.10 8.09 -11.61
C GLY A 82 22.12 9.51 -11.03
N LYS A 83 21.78 10.51 -11.86
CA LYS A 83 21.79 11.93 -11.50
C LYS A 83 20.43 12.46 -11.01
N TYR A 84 19.42 11.61 -10.91
CA TYR A 84 18.07 11.99 -10.51
C TYR A 84 17.91 12.03 -8.99
N LYS A 85 16.93 12.79 -8.52
CA LYS A 85 16.56 12.85 -7.11
C LYS A 85 15.39 11.90 -6.87
N LEU A 86 15.55 10.92 -5.99
CA LEU A 86 14.54 9.89 -5.72
C LEU A 86 13.18 10.45 -5.27
N ARG A 87 13.20 11.62 -4.61
CA ARG A 87 11.99 12.33 -4.19
C ARG A 87 11.17 12.95 -5.33
N ASP A 88 11.74 13.04 -6.53
CA ASP A 88 11.08 13.59 -7.72
C ASP A 88 10.58 12.46 -8.65
N VAL A 89 10.75 11.20 -8.24
CA VAL A 89 10.30 10.03 -9.00
C VAL A 89 9.21 9.31 -8.21
N GLY A 90 8.18 8.87 -8.93
CA GLY A 90 7.12 8.01 -8.41
C GLY A 90 6.92 6.81 -9.33
N PHE A 91 6.21 5.82 -8.83
CA PHE A 91 5.94 4.58 -9.55
C PHE A 91 4.45 4.33 -9.67
N GLU A 92 4.03 3.99 -10.87
CA GLU A 92 2.70 3.48 -11.12
C GLU A 92 2.74 1.96 -11.25
N PHE A 93 1.79 1.29 -10.62
CA PHE A 93 1.67 -0.16 -10.63
C PHE A 93 0.35 -0.55 -11.27
N SER A 94 0.41 -1.37 -12.30
CA SER A 94 -0.76 -1.84 -13.03
C SER A 94 -0.67 -3.33 -13.33
N VAL A 95 -1.83 -3.97 -13.40
CA VAL A 95 -1.94 -5.37 -13.82
C VAL A 95 -1.98 -5.40 -15.34
N VAL A 96 -0.94 -5.96 -15.96
CA VAL A 96 -0.78 -6.02 -17.42
C VAL A 96 -1.35 -7.31 -18.04
N SER A 97 -1.58 -8.34 -17.23
CA SER A 97 -2.11 -9.63 -17.66
C SER A 97 -2.80 -10.33 -16.49
N GLY A 98 -3.86 -11.09 -16.76
CA GLY A 98 -4.78 -11.57 -15.72
C GLY A 98 -5.73 -10.45 -15.32
N GLY A 99 -7.03 -10.72 -15.24
CA GLY A 99 -7.98 -9.69 -14.83
C GLY A 99 -7.73 -9.31 -13.37
N SER A 100 -7.61 -8.02 -13.06
CA SER A 100 -7.50 -7.62 -11.65
C SER A 100 -8.88 -7.65 -10.99
N VAL A 101 -9.11 -8.68 -10.17
CA VAL A 101 -10.33 -8.76 -9.34
C VAL A 101 -10.21 -8.01 -8.02
N TYR A 102 -9.01 -7.54 -7.70
CA TYR A 102 -8.68 -6.84 -6.46
C TYR A 102 -8.11 -5.45 -6.75
N PRO A 103 -8.58 -4.38 -6.08
CA PRO A 103 -8.00 -3.06 -6.18
C PRO A 103 -6.72 -2.96 -5.32
N ILE A 104 -5.67 -3.72 -5.66
CA ILE A 104 -4.42 -3.77 -4.89
C ILE A 104 -3.60 -2.48 -5.05
N PHE A 105 -3.51 -1.98 -6.28
CA PHE A 105 -2.66 -0.85 -6.61
C PHE A 105 -3.44 0.47 -6.54
N PRO A 106 -2.96 1.48 -5.79
CA PRO A 106 -3.49 2.83 -5.86
C PRO A 106 -3.40 3.40 -7.27
N GLN A 107 -4.30 4.32 -7.61
CA GLN A 107 -4.24 5.00 -8.90
C GLN A 107 -3.15 6.08 -8.93
N GLY A 108 -2.45 6.16 -10.06
CA GLY A 108 -1.42 7.14 -10.31
C GLY A 108 -0.10 6.87 -9.57
N PRO A 109 0.91 7.70 -9.81
CA PRO A 109 2.26 7.49 -9.31
C PRO A 109 2.33 7.63 -7.78
N GLN A 110 2.92 6.62 -7.14
CA GLN A 110 3.14 6.56 -5.70
C GLN A 110 4.62 6.68 -5.35
N GLN A 111 4.88 7.19 -4.15
CA GLN A 111 6.17 7.16 -3.49
C GLN A 111 6.10 6.31 -2.23
N ALA A 112 7.21 5.66 -1.92
CA ALA A 112 7.41 4.94 -0.68
C ALA A 112 8.60 5.53 0.08
N PRO A 113 8.72 5.29 1.39
CA PRO A 113 9.93 5.63 2.13
C PRO A 113 11.18 5.08 1.42
N VAL A 114 12.22 5.90 1.37
CA VAL A 114 13.49 5.57 0.71
C VAL A 114 14.55 5.33 1.78
N ASP A 115 15.21 4.17 1.70
CA ASP A 115 16.44 3.88 2.44
C ASP A 115 17.60 3.65 1.45
N GLY A 116 18.53 4.61 1.40
CA GLY A 116 19.64 4.60 0.44
C GLY A 116 19.17 4.60 -1.01
N ARG A 117 19.25 3.44 -1.67
CA ARG A 117 18.80 3.24 -3.07
C ARG A 117 17.58 2.33 -3.17
N THR A 118 16.89 2.13 -2.06
CA THR A 118 15.86 1.11 -1.96
C THR A 118 14.57 1.74 -1.47
N SER A 119 13.46 1.35 -2.06
CA SER A 119 12.11 1.74 -1.66
C SER A 119 11.28 0.50 -1.40
N ASP A 120 10.68 0.42 -0.22
CA ASP A 120 9.82 -0.70 0.18
C ASP A 120 8.35 -0.34 -0.02
N PHE A 121 7.70 -1.03 -0.96
CA PHE A 121 6.28 -0.88 -1.21
C PHE A 121 5.52 -1.99 -0.51
N LEU A 122 4.53 -1.61 0.30
CA LEU A 122 3.56 -2.50 0.90
C LEU A 122 2.18 -2.17 0.34
N PHE A 123 1.59 -3.11 -0.38
CA PHE A 123 0.21 -3.03 -0.84
C PHE A 123 -0.66 -3.93 0.03
N MET A 124 -1.86 -3.47 0.30
CA MET A 124 -2.85 -4.18 1.10
C MET A 124 -4.15 -4.23 0.32
N TRP A 125 -4.83 -5.37 0.35
CA TRP A 125 -6.16 -5.50 -0.25
C TRP A 125 -7.07 -6.34 0.63
N ARG A 126 -8.37 -6.20 0.40
CA ARG A 126 -9.36 -7.07 1.02
C ARG A 126 -9.40 -8.41 0.30
N ASP A 127 -8.79 -9.41 0.90
CA ASP A 127 -8.60 -10.73 0.30
C ASP A 127 -9.72 -11.69 0.71
N GLY A 128 -10.14 -11.62 1.98
CA GLY A 128 -11.13 -12.52 2.56
C GLY A 128 -10.56 -13.89 2.94
N PRO A 129 -11.42 -14.81 3.44
CA PRO A 129 -11.02 -16.17 3.77
C PRO A 129 -10.69 -16.99 2.50
N PRO A 130 -9.91 -18.07 2.61
CA PRO A 130 -9.47 -18.88 1.46
C PRO A 130 -10.58 -19.32 0.51
N ALA A 131 -11.78 -19.61 1.02
CA ALA A 131 -12.92 -20.05 0.20
C ALA A 131 -13.50 -18.95 -0.72
N GLN A 132 -13.20 -17.67 -0.47
CA GLN A 132 -13.70 -16.53 -1.25
C GLN A 132 -12.61 -15.93 -2.17
N GLN A 133 -11.38 -16.42 -2.03
CA GLN A 133 -10.23 -15.89 -2.75
C GLN A 133 -10.29 -16.25 -4.23
N LYS A 134 -9.89 -15.29 -5.06
CA LYS A 134 -9.74 -15.48 -6.51
C LYS A 134 -8.26 -15.65 -6.85
N ALA A 135 -8.02 -16.35 -7.95
CA ALA A 135 -6.69 -16.42 -8.55
C ALA A 135 -6.30 -15.05 -9.13
N PHE A 136 -5.00 -14.78 -9.12
CA PHE A 136 -4.37 -13.64 -9.81
C PHE A 136 -4.20 -13.94 -11.29
#